data_AF-A0A118K6S5-F1
#
_entry.id   AF-A0A118K6S5-F1
#
_cell.length_a   1.000
_cell.length_b   1.000
_cell.length_c   1.000
_cell.angle_alpha   90.00
_cell.angle_beta   90.00
_cell.angle_gamma   90.00
#
_symmetry.space_group_name_H-M   'P 1'
#
loop_
_entity.id
_entity.type
_entity.pdbx_description
1 polymer ?
#
loop_
_entity_poly.entity_id
_entity_poly.type
_entity_poly.pdbx_seq_one_letter_code
_entity_poly.pdbx_strand_id
1 'polypeptide(L)'
;MTSSTDTDQANVLAAILSRNAKTEYLKLYNLDGATNRETFKSKNPMVTYKDLQPHIQRVVNGDRSPIYIKTLVPGLIDFPCDDA
;
A
#
# COMPACT_ATOMS: atom_id res chain seq x y z
N MET A 1 -14.69 14.64 14.08
CA MET A 1 -14.77 13.46 13.20
C MET A 1 -13.74 12.44 13.68
N THR A 2 -13.99 11.73 14.78
CA THR A 2 -13.05 10.70 15.33
C THR A 2 -13.76 9.53 15.98
N SER A 3 -15.10 9.43 15.86
CA SER A 3 -15.90 8.40 16.54
C SER A 3 -15.90 7.04 15.83
N SER A 4 -15.45 6.95 14.58
CA SER A 4 -15.51 5.75 13.71
C SER A 4 -14.15 5.32 13.14
N THR A 5 -13.05 5.79 13.72
CA THR A 5 -11.69 5.66 13.14
C THR A 5 -11.25 4.22 12.88
N ASP A 6 -11.64 3.26 13.71
CA ASP A 6 -11.26 1.84 13.51
C ASP A 6 -11.91 1.26 12.24
N THR A 7 -13.21 1.52 12.04
CA THR A 7 -13.95 1.09 10.86
C THR A 7 -13.43 1.80 9.60
N ASP A 8 -13.17 3.10 9.70
CA ASP A 8 -12.67 3.89 8.57
C ASP A 8 -11.28 3.40 8.13
N GLN A 9 -10.37 3.14 9.07
CA GLN A 9 -9.04 2.60 8.77
C GLN A 9 -9.08 1.17 8.23
N ALA A 10 -10.00 0.33 8.72
CA ALA A 10 -10.19 -1.02 8.19
C ALA A 10 -10.68 -0.98 6.73
N ASN A 11 -11.61 -0.09 6.41
CA ASN A 11 -12.13 0.09 5.05
C ASN A 11 -11.04 0.59 4.09
N VAL A 12 -10.23 1.57 4.54
CA VAL A 12 -9.09 2.08 3.78
C VAL A 12 -8.09 0.96 3.47
N LEU A 13 -7.71 0.16 4.48
CA LEU A 13 -6.78 -0.95 4.28
C LEU A 13 -7.34 -1.97 3.28
N ALA A 14 -8.61 -2.36 3.41
CA ALA A 14 -9.26 -3.29 2.50
C ALA A 14 -9.27 -2.77 1.05
N ALA A 15 -9.52 -1.47 0.85
CA ALA A 15 -9.49 -0.84 -0.46
C ALA A 15 -8.09 -0.85 -1.09
N ILE A 16 -7.05 -0.53 -0.30
CA ILE A 16 -5.65 -0.57 -0.75
C ILE A 16 -5.26 -1.98 -1.19
N LEU A 17 -5.55 -2.98 -0.35
CA LEU A 17 -5.17 -4.37 -0.66
C LEU A 17 -5.93 -4.90 -1.88
N SER A 18 -7.23 -4.63 -1.98
CA SER A 18 -8.05 -5.07 -3.12
C SER A 18 -7.55 -4.47 -4.44
N ARG A 19 -7.21 -3.17 -4.43
CA ARG A 19 -6.72 -2.48 -5.64
C ARG A 19 -5.35 -2.99 -6.08
N ASN A 20 -4.50 -3.35 -5.13
CA ASN A 20 -3.12 -3.72 -5.37
C ASN A 20 -2.87 -5.23 -5.36
N ALA A 21 -3.92 -6.06 -5.26
CA ALA A 21 -3.81 -7.52 -5.16
C ALA A 21 -2.92 -8.13 -6.26
N LYS A 22 -2.87 -7.53 -7.45
CA LYS A 22 -2.09 -8.04 -8.59
C LYS A 22 -0.65 -7.53 -8.66
N THR A 23 -0.23 -6.70 -7.72
CA THR A 23 1.13 -6.12 -7.69
C THR A 23 2.17 -7.16 -7.31
N GLU A 24 3.40 -6.96 -7.77
CA GLU A 24 4.53 -7.82 -7.40
C GLU A 24 4.77 -7.81 -5.88
N TYR A 25 4.64 -6.65 -5.25
CA TYR A 25 4.86 -6.51 -3.81
C TYR A 25 3.86 -7.32 -2.97
N LEU A 26 2.56 -7.28 -3.27
CA LEU A 26 1.59 -8.08 -2.51
C LEU A 26 1.73 -9.58 -2.81
N LYS A 27 2.12 -9.96 -4.03
CA LYS A 27 2.40 -11.37 -4.35
C LYS A 27 3.62 -11.90 -3.60
N LEU A 28 4.67 -11.08 -3.44
CA LEU A 28 5.88 -11.45 -2.70
C LEU A 28 5.56 -11.91 -1.27
N TYR A 29 4.55 -11.31 -0.65
CA TYR A 29 4.10 -11.62 0.71
C TYR A 29 2.81 -12.43 0.76
N ASN A 30 2.37 -13.04 -0.36
CA ASN A 30 1.16 -13.87 -0.43
C ASN A 30 -0.11 -13.13 0.08
N LEU A 31 -0.25 -11.87 -0.31
CA LEU A 31 -1.35 -10.96 0.01
C LEU A 31 -2.25 -10.66 -1.20
N ASP A 32 -2.06 -11.35 -2.33
CA ASP A 32 -2.77 -11.21 -3.61
C ASP A 32 -4.22 -11.72 -3.61
N GLY A 33 -4.97 -11.35 -2.58
CA GLY A 33 -6.34 -11.78 -2.30
C GLY A 33 -6.75 -11.56 -0.84
N ALA A 34 -5.82 -11.16 0.02
CA ALA A 34 -6.10 -10.78 1.39
C ALA A 34 -6.65 -9.36 1.45
N THR A 35 -7.73 -9.15 2.20
CA THR A 35 -8.33 -7.82 2.44
C THR A 35 -8.45 -7.49 3.92
N ASN A 36 -8.12 -8.42 4.80
CA ASN A 36 -8.26 -8.27 6.25
C ASN A 36 -6.95 -7.84 6.92
N ARG A 37 -7.11 -7.12 8.04
CA ARG A 37 -6.01 -6.53 8.81
C ARG A 37 -5.06 -7.57 9.43
N GLU A 38 -5.60 -8.69 9.91
CA GLU A 38 -4.80 -9.72 10.59
C GLU A 38 -3.83 -10.40 9.64
N THR A 39 -4.29 -10.75 8.44
CA THR A 39 -3.47 -11.37 7.39
C THR A 39 -2.41 -10.39 6.90
N PHE A 40 -2.76 -9.11 6.76
CA PHE A 40 -1.80 -8.07 6.40
C PHE A 40 -0.69 -7.96 7.45
N LYS A 41 -1.05 -7.88 8.74
CA LYS A 41 -0.07 -7.74 9.83
C LYS A 41 0.81 -8.97 10.02
N SER A 42 0.29 -10.18 9.76
CA SER A 42 1.07 -11.41 9.95
C SER A 42 2.03 -11.68 8.80
N LYS A 43 1.70 -11.25 7.58
CA LYS A 43 2.49 -11.55 6.37
C LYS A 43 3.38 -10.40 5.90
N ASN A 44 2.95 -9.14 6.08
CA ASN A 44 3.73 -7.99 5.64
C ASN A 44 4.76 -7.61 6.72
N PRO A 45 6.07 -7.74 6.47
CA PRO A 45 7.07 -7.27 7.40
C PRO A 45 7.06 -5.74 7.45
N MET A 46 7.50 -5.19 8.58
CA MET A 46 7.79 -3.76 8.67
C MET A 46 9.09 -3.48 7.89
N VAL A 47 8.96 -2.83 6.75
CA VAL A 47 10.07 -2.58 5.81
C VAL A 47 10.66 -1.17 6.00
N THR A 48 11.95 -1.04 5.68
CA THR A 48 12.66 0.23 5.63
C THR A 48 12.83 0.69 4.18
N TYR A 49 13.30 1.93 3.98
CA TYR A 49 13.62 2.44 2.65
C TYR A 49 14.60 1.55 1.88
N LYS A 50 15.59 0.97 2.57
CA LYS A 50 16.60 0.11 1.94
C LYS A 50 15.99 -1.15 1.33
N ASP A 51 14.97 -1.70 1.96
CA ASP A 51 14.26 -2.90 1.48
C ASP A 51 13.43 -2.58 0.22
N LEU A 52 12.95 -1.34 0.09
CA LEU A 52 12.17 -0.87 -1.05
C LEU A 52 13.04 -0.35 -2.20
N GLN A 53 14.27 0.05 -1.93
CA GLN A 53 15.17 0.69 -2.89
C GLN A 53 15.33 -0.10 -4.21
N PRO A 54 15.50 -1.45 -4.22
CA PRO A 54 15.67 -2.19 -5.47
C PRO A 54 14.47 -2.06 -6.41
N HIS A 55 13.27 -2.08 -5.85
CA HIS A 55 12.03 -1.96 -6.61
C HIS A 55 11.75 -0.51 -7.04
N ILE A 56 12.08 0.48 -6.19
CA ILE A 56 12.01 1.91 -6.55
C ILE A 56 12.93 2.19 -7.74
N GLN A 57 14.15 1.64 -7.72
CA GLN A 57 15.11 1.81 -8.81
C GLN A 57 14.60 1.22 -10.12
N ARG A 58 13.89 0.09 -10.09
CA ARG A 58 13.22 -0.48 -11.29
C ARG A 58 12.22 0.50 -11.89
N VAL A 59 11.38 1.13 -11.06
CA VAL A 59 10.40 2.13 -11.51
C VAL A 59 11.10 3.35 -12.13
N VAL A 60 12.14 3.87 -11.48
CA VAL A 60 12.93 5.00 -11.99
C VAL A 60 13.61 4.68 -13.31
N ASN A 61 14.08 3.44 -13.48
CA ASN A 61 14.69 2.95 -14.71
C ASN A 61 13.67 2.67 -15.83
N GLY A 62 12.38 2.91 -15.59
CA GLY A 62 11.32 2.82 -16.61
C GLY A 62 10.57 1.49 -16.65
N ASP A 63 10.74 0.61 -15.66
CA ASP A 63 9.94 -0.62 -15.54
C ASP A 63 8.47 -0.27 -15.27
N ARG A 64 7.58 -0.68 -16.19
CA ARG A 64 6.13 -0.46 -16.11
C ARG A 64 5.36 -1.65 -15.54
N SER A 65 6.06 -2.67 -15.05
CA SER A 65 5.44 -3.78 -14.33
C SER A 65 4.71 -3.24 -13.08
N PRO A 66 3.64 -3.90 -12.63
CA PRO A 66 2.86 -3.44 -11.48
C PRO A 66 3.61 -3.72 -10.17
N ILE A 67 4.71 -3.01 -9.92
CA ILE A 67 5.64 -3.30 -8.82
C ILE A 67 5.02 -2.94 -7.47
N TYR A 68 4.50 -1.72 -7.32
CA TYR A 68 4.04 -1.21 -6.01
C TYR A 68 2.57 -0.84 -5.94
N ILE A 69 2.05 -0.05 -6.88
CA ILE A 69 0.69 0.47 -6.83
C ILE A 69 0.23 0.81 -8.26
N LYS A 70 -1.02 0.47 -8.61
CA LYS A 70 -1.57 0.78 -9.93
C LYS A 70 -2.01 2.25 -10.07
N THR A 71 -2.33 2.93 -8.96
CA THR A 71 -2.67 4.37 -8.92
C THR A 71 -2.76 4.85 -7.46
N LEU A 72 -2.41 6.11 -7.19
CA LEU A 72 -2.70 6.81 -5.94
C LEU A 72 -4.19 6.68 -5.58
N VAL A 73 -4.51 6.43 -4.31
CA VAL A 73 -5.88 6.50 -3.80
C VAL A 73 -6.21 7.99 -3.62
N PRO A 74 -7.16 8.56 -4.38
CA PRO A 74 -7.59 9.94 -4.13
C PRO A 74 -8.07 10.05 -2.68
N GLY A 75 -7.53 11.01 -1.92
CA GLY A 75 -7.91 11.25 -0.52
C GLY A 75 -7.19 10.41 0.55
N LEU A 76 -6.22 9.56 0.20
CA LEU A 76 -5.40 8.85 1.19
C LEU A 76 -4.09 9.58 1.53
N ILE A 77 -3.72 10.55 0.70
CA ILE A 77 -2.56 11.43 0.88
C ILE A 77 -2.99 12.85 0.53
N ASP A 78 -4.07 13.35 1.14
CA ASP A 78 -4.11 14.79 1.41
C ASP A 78 -3.23 15.00 2.64
N PHE A 79 -1.90 14.99 2.43
CA PHE A 79 -1.08 15.79 3.34
C PHE A 79 -1.62 17.21 3.13
N PRO A 80 -2.14 17.91 4.15
CA PRO A 80 -2.21 19.34 4.03
C PRO A 80 -0.81 19.78 3.60
N CYS A 81 -0.70 20.41 2.43
CA CYS A 81 0.40 21.34 2.23
C CYS A 81 0.22 22.33 3.37
N ASP A 82 0.97 22.14 4.46
CA ASP A 82 1.27 23.26 5.33
C ASP A 82 2.06 24.22 4.45
N ASP A 83 1.32 25.13 3.82
CA ASP A 83 1.85 26.40 3.34
C ASP A 83 2.34 27.14 4.60
N ALA A 84 3.63 26.96 4.90
CA ALA A 84 4.38 27.77 5.86
C ALA A 84 5.76 28.07 5.30
#